data_AF-A0A091U8A2-F1
#
_entry.id   AF-A0A091U8A2-F1
#
_cell.length_a   1.000
_cell.length_b   1.000
_cell.length_c   1.000
_cell.angle_alpha   90.00
_cell.angle_beta   90.00
_cell.angle_gamma   90.00
#
_symmetry.space_group_name_H-M   'P 1'
#
loop_
_entity.id
_entity.type
_entity.pdbx_description
1 polymer ?
#
loop_
_entity_poly.entity_id
_entity_poly.type
_entity_poly.pdbx_seq_one_letter_code
_entity_poly.pdbx_strand_id
1 'polypeptide(L)'
;DLEAFAERFKQRRIKLGVTQADVGSALANLKIPGVGCLSQSTICRFESLTLSHNNMVALKPILEAWLEEAERAQREKMTKPEIYTGGDKKRK
;
A
#
# COMPACT_ATOMS: atom_id res chain seq x y z
N ASP A 1 -0.32 -9.58 17.77
CA ASP A 1 0.05 -9.81 16.36
C ASP A 1 -0.65 -8.83 15.40
N LEU A 2 -1.99 -8.79 15.38
CA LEU A 2 -2.77 -7.84 14.56
C LEU A 2 -2.49 -6.35 14.87
N GLU A 3 -2.35 -5.99 16.14
CA GLU A 3 -2.05 -4.60 16.55
C GLU A 3 -0.69 -4.14 16.02
N ALA A 4 0.35 -4.95 16.23
CA ALA A 4 1.68 -4.69 15.70
C ALA A 4 1.69 -4.62 14.17
N PHE A 5 0.93 -5.49 13.49
CA PHE A 5 0.78 -5.43 12.05
C PHE A 5 0.08 -4.14 11.59
N ALA A 6 -1.04 -3.76 12.20
CA ALA A 6 -1.80 -2.55 11.82
C ALA A 6 -0.95 -1.28 11.98
N GLU A 7 -0.21 -1.19 13.08
CA GLU A 7 0.70 -0.07 13.31
C GLU A 7 1.87 -0.04 12.31
N ARG A 8 2.53 -1.19 12.08
CA ARG A 8 3.58 -1.31 11.06
C ARG A 8 3.05 -0.94 9.67
N PHE A 9 1.86 -1.45 9.31
CA PHE A 9 1.23 -1.20 8.03
C PHE A 9 1.02 0.30 7.81
N LYS A 10 0.43 1.00 8.80
CA LYS A 10 0.24 2.45 8.75
C LYS A 10 1.55 3.20 8.56
N GLN A 11 2.57 2.88 9.35
CA GLN A 11 3.88 3.53 9.28
C GLN A 11 4.52 3.35 7.89
N ARG A 12 4.49 2.11 7.35
CA ARG A 12 5.07 1.82 6.04
C ARG A 12 4.29 2.46 4.91
N ARG A 13 2.95 2.40 4.93
CA ARG A 13 2.10 3.10 3.95
C ARG A 13 2.44 4.58 3.86
N ILE A 14 2.54 5.26 5.01
CA ILE A 14 2.90 6.69 5.07
C ILE A 14 4.31 6.92 4.51
N LYS A 15 5.28 6.05 4.85
CA LYS A 15 6.65 6.13 4.33
C LYS A 15 6.73 5.95 2.81
N LEU A 16 5.84 5.13 2.24
CA LEU A 16 5.72 4.94 0.79
C LEU A 16 4.99 6.12 0.10
N GLY A 17 4.46 7.09 0.86
CA GLY A 17 3.71 8.23 0.33
C GLY A 17 2.32 7.87 -0.21
N VAL A 18 1.75 6.74 0.21
CA VAL A 18 0.48 6.21 -0.33
C VAL A 18 -0.68 6.59 0.58
N THR A 19 -1.80 7.05 0.04
CA THR A 19 -3.00 7.36 0.85
C THR A 19 -3.83 6.11 1.13
N GLN A 20 -4.70 6.15 2.14
CA GLN A 20 -5.65 5.07 2.42
C GLN A 20 -6.61 4.80 1.24
N ALA A 21 -6.94 5.85 0.46
CA ALA A 21 -7.75 5.71 -0.75
C ALA A 21 -6.98 5.02 -1.88
N ASP A 22 -5.69 5.35 -2.05
CA ASP A 22 -4.83 4.69 -3.04
C ASP A 22 -4.67 3.19 -2.75
N VAL A 23 -4.53 2.82 -1.48
CA VAL A 23 -4.52 1.41 -1.05
C VAL A 23 -5.81 0.72 -1.48
N GLY A 24 -6.97 1.31 -1.16
CA GLY A 24 -8.27 0.76 -1.52
C GLY A 24 -8.43 0.55 -3.03
N SER A 25 -8.06 1.57 -3.82
CA SER A 25 -8.07 1.51 -5.28
C SER A 25 -7.11 0.46 -5.85
N ALA A 26 -5.90 0.33 -5.30
CA ALA A 26 -4.93 -0.66 -5.73
C ALA A 26 -5.41 -2.09 -5.44
N LEU A 27 -6.03 -2.32 -4.28
CA LEU A 27 -6.57 -3.62 -3.89
C LEU A 27 -7.81 -4.01 -4.72
N ALA A 28 -8.62 -3.05 -5.15
CA ALA A 28 -9.75 -3.31 -6.04
C ALA A 28 -9.31 -3.93 -7.38
N ASN A 29 -8.10 -3.62 -7.85
CA ASN A 29 -7.56 -4.18 -9.10
C ASN A 29 -7.05 -5.63 -8.95
N LEU A 30 -6.81 -6.11 -7.72
CA LEU A 30 -6.27 -7.45 -7.48
C LEU A 30 -7.30 -8.58 -7.62
N LYS A 31 -8.59 -8.25 -7.85
CA LYS A 31 -9.70 -9.21 -8.08
C LYS A 31 -9.66 -10.45 -7.17
N ILE A 32 -9.36 -10.26 -5.88
CA ILE A 32 -9.25 -11.37 -4.92
C ILE A 32 -10.68 -11.86 -4.60
N PRO A 33 -11.02 -13.14 -4.87
CA PRO A 33 -12.35 -13.67 -4.59
C PRO A 33 -12.71 -13.52 -3.11
N GLY A 34 -13.92 -13.02 -2.82
CA GLY A 34 -14.41 -12.84 -1.44
C GLY A 34 -13.94 -11.56 -0.74
N VAL A 35 -13.05 -10.78 -1.37
CA VAL A 35 -12.63 -9.48 -0.87
C VAL A 35 -13.39 -8.41 -1.64
N GLY A 36 -14.43 -7.85 -1.02
CA GLY A 36 -15.11 -6.67 -1.56
C GLY A 36 -14.12 -5.53 -1.79
N CYS A 37 -14.46 -4.60 -2.68
CA CYS A 37 -13.63 -3.42 -2.93
C CYS A 37 -13.32 -2.70 -1.61
N LEU A 38 -12.04 -2.69 -1.23
CA LEU A 38 -11.60 -2.03 0.00
C LEU A 38 -11.64 -0.53 -0.21
N SER A 39 -12.30 0.17 0.69
CA SER A 39 -12.43 1.63 0.67
C SER A 39 -11.39 2.29 1.58
N GLN A 40 -11.17 3.60 1.39
CA GLN A 40 -10.41 4.43 2.34
C GLN A 40 -10.89 4.24 3.78
N SER A 41 -12.21 4.22 4.00
CA SER A 41 -12.81 4.01 5.32
C SER A 41 -12.48 2.63 5.91
N THR A 42 -12.41 1.58 5.08
CA THR A 42 -12.02 0.24 5.53
C THR A 42 -10.56 0.20 5.98
N ILE A 43 -9.65 0.81 5.21
CA ILE A 43 -8.23 0.92 5.59
C ILE A 43 -8.07 1.74 6.88
N CYS A 44 -8.78 2.86 7.00
CA CYS A 44 -8.77 3.68 8.22
C CYS A 44 -9.22 2.89 9.45
N ARG A 45 -10.31 2.12 9.32
CA ARG A 45 -10.82 1.30 10.41
C ARG A 45 -9.88 0.16 10.79
N PHE A 46 -9.21 -0.45 9.82
CA PHE A 46 -8.17 -1.46 10.06
C PHE A 46 -6.99 -0.85 10.84
N GLU A 47 -6.45 0.28 10.39
CA GLU A 47 -5.34 0.99 11.05
C GLU A 47 -5.69 1.44 12.48
N SER A 48 -6.97 1.70 12.75
CA SER A 48 -7.47 2.12 14.06
C SER A 48 -8.01 0.96 14.90
N LEU A 49 -7.88 -0.29 14.43
CA LEU A 49 -8.34 -1.50 15.11
C LEU A 49 -9.85 -1.51 15.43
N THR A 50 -10.66 -0.85 14.59
CA THR A 50 -12.12 -0.70 14.78
C THR A 50 -12.97 -1.62 13.89
N LEU A 51 -12.35 -2.65 13.33
CA LEU A 51 -13.03 -3.75 12.66
C LEU A 51 -13.22 -4.91 13.63
N SER A 52 -14.18 -5.80 13.33
CA SER A 52 -14.31 -7.05 14.07
C SER A 52 -13.05 -7.90 13.93
N HIS A 53 -12.77 -8.75 14.93
CA HIS A 53 -11.61 -9.63 14.90
C HIS A 53 -11.55 -10.48 13.62
N ASN A 54 -12.67 -11.07 13.20
CA ASN A 54 -12.73 -11.87 11.97
C ASN A 54 -12.39 -11.06 10.72
N ASN A 55 -12.86 -9.82 10.62
CA ASN A 55 -12.52 -8.94 9.51
C ASN A 55 -11.04 -8.54 9.54
N MET A 56 -10.48 -8.26 10.72
CA MET A 56 -9.05 -7.97 10.88
C MET A 56 -8.19 -9.14 10.42
N VAL A 57 -8.53 -10.36 10.85
CA VAL A 57 -7.83 -11.59 10.45
C VAL A 57 -7.94 -11.83 8.94
N ALA A 58 -9.12 -11.63 8.35
CA ALA A 58 -9.33 -11.79 6.92
C ALA A 58 -8.54 -10.77 6.08
N LEU A 59 -8.43 -9.52 6.56
CA LEU A 59 -7.73 -8.45 5.85
C LEU A 59 -6.21 -8.51 5.98
N LYS A 60 -5.68 -9.01 7.10
CA LYS A 60 -4.24 -9.07 7.35
C LYS A 60 -3.43 -9.64 6.16
N PRO A 61 -3.70 -10.87 5.65
CA PRO A 61 -2.89 -11.44 4.57
C PRO A 61 -2.96 -10.63 3.27
N ILE A 62 -4.10 -9.98 2.99
CA ILE A 62 -4.29 -9.16 1.79
C ILE A 62 -3.45 -7.88 1.88
N LEU A 63 -3.51 -7.20 3.03
CA LEU A 63 -2.75 -5.98 3.28
C LEU A 63 -1.25 -6.26 3.38
N GLU A 64 -0.86 -7.43 3.88
CA GLU A 64 0.53 -7.88 3.95
C GLU A 64 1.11 -8.09 2.56
N ALA A 65 0.42 -8.87 1.71
CA ALA A 65 0.84 -9.12 0.33
C ALA A 65 0.95 -7.82 -0.48
N TRP A 66 -0.02 -6.91 -0.34
CA TRP A 66 0.04 -5.61 -0.99
C TRP A 66 1.23 -4.77 -0.50
N LEU A 67 1.49 -4.76 0.80
CA LEU A 67 2.58 -3.97 1.38
C LEU A 67 3.94 -4.47 0.89
N GLU A 68 4.16 -5.78 0.85
CA GLU A 68 5.40 -6.37 0.35
C GLU A 68 5.67 -5.98 -1.11
N GLU A 69 4.64 -6.02 -1.95
CA GLU A 69 4.75 -5.66 -3.37
C GLU A 69 4.98 -4.15 -3.56
N ALA A 70 4.29 -3.31 -2.79
CA ALA A 70 4.49 -1.87 -2.80
C ALA A 70 5.92 -1.49 -2.36
N GLU A 71 6.44 -2.15 -1.32
CA GLU A 71 7.82 -1.95 -0.86
C GLU A 71 8.85 -2.47 -1.87
N ARG A 72 8.58 -3.60 -2.54
CA ARG A 72 9.43 -4.12 -3.63
C ARG A 72 9.52 -3.14 -4.78
N ALA A 73 8.37 -2.67 -5.28
CA ALA A 73 8.31 -1.72 -6.38
C ALA A 73 9.03 -0.40 -6.04
N GLN A 74 8.95 0.08 -4.80
CA GLN A 74 9.70 1.26 -4.35
C GLN A 74 11.21 1.02 -4.29
N ARG A 75 11.66 -0.16 -3.82
CA ARG A 75 13.09 -0.52 -3.84
C ARG A 75 13.63 -0.59 -5.26
N GLU A 76 12.89 -1.20 -6.19
CA GLU A 76 13.31 -1.29 -7.59
C GLU A 76 13.50 0.09 -8.22
N LYS A 77 12.58 1.03 -7.95
CA LYS A 77 12.70 2.44 -8.37
C LYS A 77 13.94 3.14 -7.78
N MET A 78 14.32 2.83 -6.55
CA MET A 78 15.53 3.39 -5.93
C MET A 78 16.82 2.75 -6.45
N THR A 79 16.81 1.46 -6.79
CA THR A 79 18.00 0.73 -7.28
C THR A 79 18.32 0.96 -8.74
N LYS A 80 17.36 1.45 -9.53
CA LYS A 80 17.58 2.02 -10.85
C LYS A 80 17.38 3.53 -10.75
N PRO A 81 18.35 4.29 -10.21
CA PRO A 81 18.35 5.72 -10.50
C PRO A 81 18.41 5.81 -12.02
N GLU A 82 17.41 6.42 -12.66
CA GLU A 82 17.55 6.83 -14.04
C GLU A 82 18.86 7.64 -14.10
N ILE A 83 19.89 7.04 -14.70
CA ILE A 83 21.01 7.78 -15.23
C ILE A 83 20.43 8.54 -16.43
N TYR A 84 19.67 9.59 -16.14
CA TYR A 84 19.44 10.64 -17.11
C TYR A 84 20.64 11.58 -16.99
N THR A 85 21.69 11.19 -17.71
CA THR A 85 22.77 12.11 -18.09
C THR A 85 22.16 13.40 -18.59
N GLY A 86 22.62 14.52 -18.03
CA GLY A 86 22.22 15.86 -18.46
C GLY A 86 22.40 16.08 -19.96
N GLY A 87 21.57 16.95 -20.50
CA GLY A 87 21.63 17.37 -21.89
C GLY A 87 20.72 18.57 -22.13
N ASP A 88 21.22 19.75 -21.77
CA ASP A 88 20.88 21.02 -22.41
C ASP A 88 20.54 20.84 -23.89
N LYS A 89 19.38 21.34 -24.32
CA LYS A 89 19.15 21.86 -25.68
C LYS A 89 17.86 22.68 -25.75
N LYS A 90 18.04 23.95 -25.44
CA LYS A 90 17.43 25.10 -26.13
C LYS A 90 17.12 24.79 -27.60
N ARG A 91 15.89 25.14 -28.05
CA ARG A 91 15.41 25.51 -29.42
C ARG A 91 13.91 25.17 -29.48
N LYS A 92 12.98 25.96 -30.05
CA LYS A 92 12.99 27.23 -30.77
C LYS A 92 11.57 27.82 -30.62
#